data_AF-A0A7Y7BGN1-F1
#
_entry.id   AF-A0A7Y7BGN1-F1
#
_cell.length_a   1.000
_cell.length_b   1.000
_cell.length_c   1.000
_cell.angle_alpha   90.00
_cell.angle_beta   90.00
_cell.angle_gamma   90.00
#
_symmetry.space_group_name_H-M   'P 1'
#
loop_
_entity.id
_entity.type
_entity.pdbx_description
1 polymer ?
#
loop_
_entity_poly.entity_id
_entity_poly.type
_entity_poly.pdbx_seq_one_letter_code
_entity_poly.pdbx_strand_id
1 'polypeptide(L)'
;MHHIKSISEYHQLAGLPKPEHPLVSLVDYSHVKYQTENDEITLVSPYYSIAMKHGVQGKMRYGHQPYDFDEGLMSFVSPGQVVSVRANYED
;
A
#
# COMPACT_ATOMS: atom_id res chain seq x y z
N MET A 1 3.77 13.83 -2.13
CA MET A 1 3.53 13.30 -0.77
C MET A 1 2.13 13.67 -0.33
N HIS A 2 1.30 12.68 0.01
CA HIS A 2 -0.09 12.86 0.40
C HIS A 2 -0.25 12.60 1.90
N HIS A 3 -0.80 13.58 2.61
CA HIS A 3 -1.18 13.45 4.01
C HIS A 3 -2.65 13.05 4.09
N ILE A 4 -2.90 11.76 4.22
CA ILE A 4 -4.24 11.20 4.39
C ILE A 4 -4.74 11.59 5.78
N LYS A 5 -6.04 11.92 5.91
CA LYS A 5 -6.69 12.25 7.19
C LYS A 5 -7.71 11.21 7.62
N SER A 6 -8.18 10.37 6.70
CA SER A 6 -9.18 9.33 6.99
C SER A 6 -9.14 8.18 5.98
N ILE A 7 -9.77 7.06 6.35
CA ILE A 7 -9.96 5.92 5.45
C ILE A 7 -10.75 6.33 4.19
N SER A 8 -11.78 7.17 4.34
CA SER A 8 -12.56 7.68 3.21
C SER A 8 -11.72 8.48 2.21
N GLU A 9 -10.76 9.27 2.70
CA GLU A 9 -9.85 10.02 1.83
C GLU A 9 -8.87 9.09 1.09
N TYR A 10 -8.37 8.03 1.76
CA TYR A 10 -7.60 7.00 1.09
C TYR A 10 -8.39 6.32 -0.03
N HIS A 11 -9.65 5.97 0.20
CA HIS A 11 -10.52 5.37 -0.82
C HIS A 11 -10.68 6.28 -2.04
N GLN A 12 -10.88 7.59 -1.83
CA GLN A 12 -10.97 8.56 -2.93
C GLN A 12 -9.66 8.62 -3.74
N LEU A 13 -8.52 8.70 -3.06
CA LEU A 13 -7.21 8.71 -3.70
C LEU A 13 -6.93 7.42 -4.48
N ALA A 14 -7.35 6.28 -3.93
CA ALA A 14 -7.18 4.95 -4.51
C ALA A 14 -8.21 4.61 -5.60
N GLY A 15 -9.15 5.52 -5.92
CA GLY A 15 -10.20 5.28 -6.91
C GLY A 15 -11.23 4.23 -6.49
N LEU A 16 -11.39 4.01 -5.19
CA LEU A 16 -12.28 3.01 -4.61
C LEU A 16 -13.65 3.62 -4.27
N PRO A 17 -14.72 2.80 -4.20
CA PRO A 17 -15.99 3.24 -3.61
C PRO A 17 -15.80 3.67 -2.15
N LYS A 18 -16.79 4.40 -1.61
CA LYS A 18 -16.76 4.81 -0.20
C LYS A 18 -16.61 3.57 0.71
N PRO A 19 -15.81 3.66 1.79
CA PRO A 19 -15.68 2.55 2.72
C PRO A 19 -17.03 2.25 3.38
N GLU A 20 -17.31 0.98 3.63
CA GLU A 20 -18.52 0.54 4.32
C GLU A 20 -18.53 0.98 5.79
N HIS A 21 -17.35 1.16 6.39
CA HIS A 21 -17.20 1.60 7.77
C HIS A 21 -16.16 2.73 7.90
N PRO A 22 -16.41 3.75 8.73
CA PRO A 22 -15.50 4.91 8.85
C PRO A 22 -14.15 4.61 9.51
N LEU A 23 -14.05 3.55 10.33
CA LEU A 23 -12.85 3.24 11.14
C LEU A 23 -12.08 1.98 10.70
N VAL A 24 -12.64 1.18 9.80
CA VAL A 24 -11.98 -0.02 9.28
C VAL A 24 -12.40 -0.22 7.83
N SER A 25 -11.48 -0.66 7.00
CA SER A 25 -11.77 -1.01 5.62
C SER A 25 -10.86 -2.15 5.18
N LEU A 26 -11.40 -3.01 4.32
CA LEU A 26 -10.67 -4.04 3.63
C LEU A 26 -10.64 -3.65 2.14
N VAL A 27 -9.44 -3.63 1.58
CA VAL A 27 -9.21 -3.19 0.20
C VAL A 27 -8.57 -4.33 -0.58
N ASP A 28 -9.20 -4.67 -1.70
CA ASP A 28 -8.56 -5.48 -2.73
C ASP A 28 -7.66 -4.57 -3.58
N TYR A 29 -6.34 -4.79 -3.49
CA TYR A 29 -5.34 -4.02 -4.21
C TYR A 29 -5.48 -4.14 -5.73
N SER A 30 -6.11 -5.19 -6.27
CA SER A 30 -6.35 -5.33 -7.71
C SER A 30 -7.31 -4.28 -8.27
N HIS A 31 -8.11 -3.64 -7.42
CA HIS A 31 -9.02 -2.56 -7.78
C HIS A 31 -8.44 -1.17 -7.53
N VAL A 32 -7.27 -1.08 -6.89
CA VAL A 32 -6.66 0.22 -6.54
C VAL A 32 -6.10 0.87 -7.80
N LYS A 33 -6.58 2.09 -8.06
CA LYS A 33 -6.10 2.96 -9.13
C LYS A 33 -5.84 4.33 -8.54
N TYR A 34 -4.60 4.55 -8.13
CA TYR A 34 -4.20 5.83 -7.55
C TYR A 34 -4.42 6.95 -8.57
N GLN A 35 -5.19 7.96 -8.18
CA GLN A 35 -5.48 9.13 -9.00
C GLN A 35 -4.30 10.11 -8.92
N THR A 36 -3.14 9.71 -9.43
CA THR A 36 -1.89 10.48 -9.45
C THR A 36 -1.28 10.46 -10.86
N GLU A 37 -0.65 11.56 -11.26
CA GLU A 37 0.06 11.68 -12.55
C GLU A 37 1.47 11.05 -12.49
N ASN A 38 1.99 10.79 -11.28
CA ASN A 38 3.34 10.27 -11.07
C ASN A 38 3.35 8.75 -10.81
N ASP A 39 4.39 8.08 -11.32
CA ASP A 39 4.65 6.65 -11.09
C ASP A 39 5.06 6.32 -9.64
N GLU A 40 5.30 7.34 -8.82
CA GLU A 40 5.59 7.20 -7.39
C GLU A 40 4.57 7.97 -6.55
N ILE A 41 4.05 7.29 -5.53
CA ILE A 41 3.17 7.86 -4.54
C ILE A 41 3.75 7.67 -3.14
N THR A 42 3.89 8.78 -2.41
CA THR A 42 4.27 8.78 -0.99
C THR A 42 3.06 9.14 -0.14
N LEU A 43 2.75 8.31 0.85
CA LEU A 43 1.60 8.42 1.73
C LEU A 43 2.04 8.52 3.20
N VAL A 44 1.34 9.34 3.97
CA VAL A 44 1.34 9.32 5.45
C VAL A 44 -0.11 9.25 5.89
N SER A 45 -0.42 8.32 6.80
CA SER A 45 -1.79 8.05 7.26
C SER A 45 -1.89 8.05 8.78
N PRO A 46 -3.04 8.44 9.37
CA PRO A 46 -3.24 8.53 10.83
C PRO A 46 -3.79 7.23 11.41
N TYR A 47 -3.66 6.11 10.69
CA TYR A 47 -4.19 4.80 11.05
C TYR A 47 -3.14 3.71 10.80
N TYR A 48 -3.36 2.55 11.40
CA TYR A 48 -2.58 1.35 11.10
C TYR A 48 -3.00 0.77 9.75
N SER A 49 -2.05 0.31 8.96
CA SER A 49 -2.31 -0.42 7.72
C SER A 49 -1.57 -1.74 7.71
N ILE A 50 -2.27 -2.79 7.26
CA ILE A 50 -1.70 -4.10 7.03
C ILE A 50 -1.96 -4.41 5.56
N ALA A 51 -0.90 -4.68 4.81
CA ALA A 51 -1.02 -5.03 3.40
C ALA A 51 -0.35 -6.38 3.15
N MET A 52 -1.00 -7.19 2.33
CA MET A 52 -0.46 -8.45 1.83
C MET A 52 -0.23 -8.28 0.33
N LYS A 53 1.02 -8.40 -0.10
CA LYS A 53 1.43 -8.29 -1.49
C LYS A 53 1.88 -9.66 -1.98
N HIS A 54 1.21 -10.20 -2.98
CA HIS A 54 1.64 -11.42 -3.66
C HIS A 54 2.44 -11.06 -4.92
N GLY A 55 3.30 -11.97 -5.40
CA GLY A 55 4.05 -11.76 -6.63
C GLY A 55 5.13 -10.68 -6.52
N VAL A 56 5.74 -10.52 -5.35
CA VAL A 56 6.92 -9.65 -5.20
C VAL A 56 8.08 -10.31 -5.95
N GLN A 57 8.28 -9.95 -7.21
CA GLN A 57 9.39 -10.44 -8.00
C GLN A 57 10.71 -9.87 -7.44
N GLY A 58 11.52 -10.73 -6.84
CA GLY A 58 12.85 -10.37 -6.34
C GLY A 58 13.25 -11.10 -5.07
N LYS A 59 14.49 -11.60 -5.04
CA LYS A 59 15.11 -12.15 -3.82
C LYS A 59 15.48 -11.00 -2.89
N MET A 60 14.65 -10.68 -1.90
CA MET A 60 15.05 -9.73 -0.85
C MET A 60 15.89 -10.46 0.19
N ARG A 61 17.00 -9.86 0.61
CA ARG A 61 17.79 -10.37 1.74
C ARG A 61 17.16 -9.85 3.03
N TYR A 62 16.69 -10.75 3.90
CA TYR A 62 16.31 -10.40 5.26
C TYR A 62 17.41 -10.88 6.21
N GLY A 63 18.18 -9.94 6.75
CA GLY A 63 19.43 -10.26 7.45
C GLY A 63 20.46 -10.91 6.52
N HIS A 64 21.07 -12.01 6.97
CA HIS A 64 22.10 -12.70 6.18
C HIS A 64 21.56 -13.72 5.17
N GLN A 65 20.27 -14.08 5.24
CA GLN A 65 19.68 -15.12 4.40
C GLN A 65 18.88 -14.52 3.23
N PRO A 66 18.95 -15.13 2.02
CA PRO A 66 17.98 -14.85 0.97
C PRO A 66 16.62 -15.34 1.46
N TYR A 67 15.65 -14.44 1.54
CA TYR A 67 14.29 -14.79 1.91
C TYR A 67 13.47 -14.87 0.63
N ASP A 68 12.74 -15.97 0.49
CA ASP A 68 11.85 -16.19 -0.63
C ASP A 68 10.50 -15.54 -0.31
N PHE A 69 10.09 -14.57 -1.14
CA PHE A 69 8.79 -13.89 -1.02
C PHE A 69 7.77 -14.46 -2.02
N ASP A 70 8.02 -15.65 -2.59
CA ASP A 70 7.12 -16.31 -3.52
C ASP A 70 5.70 -16.50 -2.95
N GLU A 71 5.57 -16.72 -1.62
CA GLU A 71 4.26 -16.82 -0.95
C GLU A 71 3.65 -15.46 -0.56
N GLY A 72 4.35 -14.36 -0.82
CA GLY A 72 3.91 -12.98 -0.56
C GLY A 72 4.58 -12.32 0.64
N LEU A 73 4.46 -10.99 0.69
CA LEU A 73 4.97 -10.12 1.74
C LEU A 73 3.81 -9.52 2.53
N MET A 74 3.88 -9.61 3.85
CA MET A 74 3.01 -8.84 4.74
C MET A 74 3.75 -7.62 5.29
N SER A 75 3.19 -6.43 5.12
CA SER A 75 3.72 -5.18 5.66
C SER A 75 2.78 -4.59 6.69
N PHE A 76 3.34 -4.12 7.80
CA PHE A 76 2.63 -3.45 8.88
C PHE A 76 3.13 -2.02 8.98
N VAL A 77 2.21 -1.06 8.95
CA VAL A 77 2.50 0.37 8.97
C VAL A 77 1.74 1.00 10.12
N SER A 78 2.43 1.71 10.99
CA SER A 78 1.83 2.48 12.08
C SER A 78 1.38 3.86 11.61
N PRO A 79 0.44 4.51 12.34
CA PRO A 79 0.10 5.91 12.13
C PRO A 79 1.34 6.80 12.05
N GLY A 80 1.34 7.75 11.12
CA GLY A 80 2.41 8.73 10.93
C GLY A 80 3.65 8.22 10.20
N GLN A 81 3.74 6.91 9.88
CA GLN A 81 4.84 6.40 9.07
C GLN A 81 4.70 6.82 7.60
N VAL A 82 5.84 7.08 6.97
CA VAL A 82 5.95 7.42 5.55
C VAL A 82 6.07 6.14 4.73
N VAL A 83 5.18 5.98 3.76
CA VAL A 83 5.20 4.85 2.82
C VAL A 83 5.31 5.38 1.40
N SER A 84 6.38 5.05 0.70
CA SER A 84 6.49 5.27 -0.75
C SER A 84 6.22 3.98 -1.51
N VAL A 85 5.39 4.10 -2.55
CA VAL A 85 5.11 3.02 -3.49
C VAL A 85 5.41 3.55 -4.89
N ARG A 86 6.24 2.81 -5.63
CA ARG A 86 6.51 3.07 -7.04
C ARG A 86 5.83 1.99 -7.88
N ALA A 87 5.10 2.38 -8.91
CA ALA A 87 4.62 1.45 -9.91
C ALA A 87 5.83 0.94 -10.71
N ASN A 88 6.20 -0.32 -10.52
CA ASN A 88 7.10 -0.99 -11.45
C ASN A 88 6.23 -1.46 -12.61
N TYR A 89 6.19 -0.69 -13.69
CA TYR A 89 5.83 -1.25 -14.99
C TYR A 89 7.01 -2.12 -15.41
N GLU A 90 6.85 -3.44 -15.36
CA GLU A 90 7.75 -4.33 -16.09
C GLU A 90 7.50 -4.09 -17.59
N ASP A 91 8.57 -3.73 -18.32
CA ASP A 91 8.68 -3.96 -19.77
C ASP A 91 8.80 -5.47 -20.03
#